data_AF-A0A6S7JA31-F1
#
_entry.id   AF-A0A6S7JA31-F1
#
_cell.length_a   1.000
_cell.length_b   1.000
_cell.length_c   1.000
_cell.angle_alpha   90.00
_cell.angle_beta   90.00
_cell.angle_gamma   90.00
#
_symmetry.space_group_name_H-M   'P 1'
#
loop_
_entity.id
_entity.type
_entity.pdbx_description
1 polymer ?
#
loop_
_entity_poly.entity_id
_entity_poly.type
_entity_poly.pdbx_seq_one_letter_code
_entity_poly.pdbx_strand_id
1 'polypeptide(L)'
;MDFLEKNQKKQLGYLDDDVTDARDKNVIVIGGGDTGVDCVATCVRQNARKITTFELLNEPPKNRTDVNPWPQWPRVFRIEYGHEEVAIKYGKDPRQYNTLSKEFLGDDQGNITGIRTVKVDWAKDVSGRWAMVEIPDSEYIYKADLVLIALGFTGPSKTLAKELALKMDMRSNFSTERKSFNTNLENVYAAGDCRFGQSLVVTAIAEGRQAARQIDLDLMGTTSLAGRGGVIMNNVNDSHANTRSE
;
A
#
# COMPACT_ATOMS: atom_id res chain seq x y z
N MET A 1 0.16 9.62 1.00
CA MET A 1 -1.04 10.09 0.27
C MET A 1 -1.56 11.29 1.03
N ASP A 2 -1.49 12.47 0.40
CA ASP A 2 -1.54 13.75 1.11
C ASP A 2 -2.88 13.99 1.82
N PHE A 3 -3.99 13.57 1.21
CA PHE A 3 -5.32 13.74 1.80
C PHE A 3 -5.45 13.03 3.16
N LEU A 4 -5.02 11.77 3.28
CA LEU A 4 -5.07 11.04 4.55
C LEU A 4 -4.06 11.59 5.57
N GLU A 5 -2.84 11.87 5.13
CA GLU A 5 -1.79 12.40 6.01
C GLU A 5 -2.20 13.73 6.63
N LYS A 6 -2.65 14.70 5.81
CA LYS A 6 -3.10 16.02 6.25
C LYS A 6 -4.30 15.92 7.18
N ASN A 7 -5.26 15.05 6.87
CA ASN A 7 -6.41 14.84 7.75
C ASN A 7 -6.01 14.23 9.11
N GLN A 8 -5.08 13.28 9.12
CA GLN A 8 -4.58 12.71 10.38
C GLN A 8 -3.84 13.75 11.22
N LYS A 9 -3.00 14.59 10.60
CA LYS A 9 -2.34 15.71 11.29
C LYS A 9 -3.36 16.67 11.92
N LYS A 10 -4.39 17.05 11.18
CA LYS A 10 -5.48 17.88 11.70
C LYS A 10 -6.18 17.26 12.91
N GLN A 11 -6.49 15.96 12.87
CA GLN A 11 -7.11 15.24 14.00
C GLN A 11 -6.21 15.20 15.25
N LEU A 12 -4.89 15.18 15.07
CA LEU A 12 -3.92 15.24 16.16
C LEU A 12 -3.71 16.66 16.71
N GLY A 13 -4.42 17.66 16.19
CA GLY A 13 -4.32 19.05 16.64
C GLY A 13 -3.19 19.85 16.00
N TYR A 14 -2.54 19.32 14.96
CA TYR A 14 -1.64 20.13 14.16
C TYR A 14 -2.46 21.13 13.33
N LEU A 15 -2.11 22.41 13.45
CA LEU A 15 -2.69 23.48 12.63
C LEU A 15 -2.12 23.38 11.22
N ASP A 16 -2.93 22.88 10.30
CA ASP A 16 -2.66 22.90 8.88
C ASP A 16 -3.89 23.48 8.19
N ASP A 17 -3.73 24.69 7.64
CA ASP A 17 -4.82 25.40 6.94
C ASP A 17 -5.06 24.81 5.54
N ASP A 18 -4.14 23.98 5.02
CA ASP A 18 -4.19 23.39 3.68
C ASP A 18 -4.67 21.92 3.69
N VAL A 19 -5.74 21.65 4.44
CA VAL A 19 -6.35 20.30 4.50
C VAL A 19 -7.49 20.22 3.48
N THR A 20 -7.30 19.39 2.46
CA THR A 20 -8.35 19.06 1.50
C THR A 20 -9.57 18.48 2.22
N ASP A 21 -10.70 19.19 2.12
CA ASP A 21 -11.99 18.81 2.70
C ASP A 21 -12.90 18.19 1.64
N ALA A 22 -13.53 17.06 1.97
CA ALA A 22 -14.50 16.36 1.14
C ALA A 22 -15.95 16.76 1.39
N ARG A 23 -16.24 17.61 2.38
CA ARG A 23 -17.62 18.04 2.72
C ARG A 23 -18.37 18.55 1.50
N ASP A 24 -19.60 18.06 1.32
CA ASP A 24 -20.53 18.45 0.26
C ASP A 24 -20.04 18.19 -1.19
N LYS A 25 -18.92 17.48 -1.37
CA LYS A 25 -18.34 17.14 -2.67
C LYS A 25 -18.77 15.76 -3.20
N ASN A 26 -18.82 15.62 -4.50
CA ASN A 26 -18.83 14.34 -5.20
C ASN A 26 -17.40 13.83 -5.29
N VAL A 27 -17.05 12.83 -4.48
CA VAL A 27 -15.71 12.28 -4.39
C VAL A 27 -15.61 11.01 -5.21
N ILE A 28 -14.55 10.92 -6.03
CA ILE A 28 -14.16 9.67 -6.68
C ILE A 28 -12.85 9.18 -6.07
N VAL A 29 -12.84 7.93 -5.61
CA VAL A 29 -11.63 7.22 -5.16
C VAL A 29 -11.23 6.22 -6.23
N ILE A 30 -10.00 6.32 -6.74
CA ILE A 30 -9.47 5.38 -7.75
C ILE A 30 -8.52 4.41 -7.05
N GLY A 31 -8.95 3.17 -6.88
CA GLY A 31 -8.18 2.12 -6.20
C GLY A 31 -8.91 1.47 -5.03
N GLY A 32 -8.75 0.15 -4.92
CA GLY A 32 -9.49 -0.73 -4.02
C GLY A 32 -8.78 -1.29 -2.81
N GLY A 33 -7.52 -0.91 -2.61
CA GLY A 33 -6.75 -1.36 -1.44
C GLY A 33 -7.13 -0.62 -0.17
N ASP A 34 -6.47 -0.97 0.93
CA ASP A 34 -6.66 -0.41 2.27
C ASP A 34 -6.65 1.14 2.25
N THR A 35 -5.70 1.75 1.51
CA THR A 35 -5.64 3.21 1.34
C THR A 35 -6.90 3.80 0.72
N GLY A 36 -7.52 3.10 -0.24
CA GLY A 36 -8.79 3.53 -0.83
C GLY A 36 -9.94 3.47 0.17
N VAL A 37 -9.98 2.43 1.00
CA VAL A 37 -10.97 2.27 2.08
C VAL A 37 -10.82 3.38 3.13
N ASP A 38 -9.59 3.73 3.52
CA ASP A 38 -9.31 4.85 4.42
C ASP A 38 -9.81 6.19 3.84
N CYS A 39 -9.61 6.41 2.55
CA CYS A 39 -10.11 7.60 1.86
C CYS A 39 -11.64 7.65 1.92
N VAL A 40 -12.29 6.52 1.63
CA VAL A 40 -13.75 6.38 1.70
C VAL A 40 -14.25 6.72 3.11
N ALA A 41 -13.73 6.08 4.15
CA ALA A 41 -14.15 6.32 5.53
C ALA A 41 -13.94 7.78 5.96
N THR A 42 -12.82 8.38 5.59
CA THR A 42 -12.53 9.79 5.86
C THR A 42 -13.56 10.70 5.18
N CYS A 43 -13.89 10.45 3.91
CA CYS A 43 -14.90 11.22 3.18
C CYS A 43 -16.31 11.07 3.76
N VAL A 44 -16.68 9.87 4.24
CA VAL A 44 -17.94 9.63 4.95
C VAL A 44 -18.03 10.54 6.17
N ARG A 45 -16.98 10.55 6.99
CA ARG A 45 -16.92 11.30 8.25
C ARG A 45 -16.88 12.82 8.03
N GLN A 46 -16.34 13.26 6.89
CA GLN A 46 -16.38 14.66 6.46
C GLN A 46 -17.72 15.10 5.85
N ASN A 47 -18.69 14.20 5.70
CA ASN A 47 -19.98 14.46 5.04
C ASN A 47 -19.83 14.80 3.55
N ALA A 48 -19.08 13.99 2.81
CA ALA A 48 -19.11 14.04 1.35
C ALA A 48 -20.55 13.84 0.82
N ARG A 49 -20.89 14.52 -0.27
CA ARG A 49 -22.23 14.42 -0.89
C ARG A 49 -22.45 13.05 -1.52
N LYS A 50 -21.45 12.55 -2.23
CA LYS A 50 -21.46 11.26 -2.89
C LYS A 50 -20.04 10.71 -2.93
N ILE A 51 -19.90 9.42 -2.69
CA ILE A 51 -18.61 8.72 -2.77
C ILE A 51 -18.76 7.61 -3.81
N THR A 52 -17.80 7.49 -4.71
CA THR A 52 -17.76 6.42 -5.72
C THR A 52 -16.33 5.92 -5.83
N THR A 53 -16.15 4.61 -5.73
CA THR A 53 -14.82 3.98 -5.83
C THR A 53 -14.72 3.25 -7.15
N PHE A 54 -13.65 3.46 -7.91
CA PHE A 54 -13.40 2.72 -9.14
C PHE A 54 -12.48 1.54 -8.88
N GLU A 55 -12.96 0.37 -9.29
CA GLU A 55 -12.25 -0.89 -9.21
C GLU A 55 -12.04 -1.42 -10.62
N LEU A 56 -10.78 -1.65 -10.97
CA LEU A 56 -10.42 -2.10 -12.31
C LEU A 56 -10.77 -3.58 -12.52
N LEU A 57 -10.73 -4.36 -11.44
CA LEU A 57 -10.97 -5.80 -11.47
C LEU A 57 -12.46 -6.13 -11.30
N ASN A 58 -12.81 -7.35 -11.67
CA ASN A 58 -14.14 -7.92 -11.45
C ASN A 58 -14.46 -7.97 -9.96
N GLU A 59 -15.75 -7.93 -9.64
CA GLU A 59 -16.22 -8.23 -8.30
C GLU A 59 -15.72 -9.63 -7.87
N PRO A 60 -14.98 -9.74 -6.75
CA PRO A 60 -14.50 -11.03 -6.28
C PRO A 60 -15.68 -11.96 -5.90
N PRO A 61 -15.51 -13.30 -5.99
CA PRO A 61 -16.56 -14.24 -5.60
C PRO A 61 -16.81 -14.22 -4.08
N LYS A 62 -18.03 -14.54 -3.64
CA LYS A 62 -18.37 -14.60 -2.21
C LYS A 62 -17.57 -15.65 -1.42
N ASN A 63 -17.22 -16.75 -2.08
CA ASN A 63 -16.48 -17.88 -1.48
C ASN A 63 -15.22 -18.18 -2.28
N ARG A 64 -14.24 -18.85 -1.65
CA ARG A 64 -13.05 -19.35 -2.35
C ARG A 64 -13.48 -20.31 -3.46
N THR A 65 -12.80 -20.21 -4.59
CA THR A 65 -12.95 -21.12 -5.72
C THR A 65 -11.81 -22.15 -5.72
N ASP A 66 -11.98 -23.25 -6.46
CA ASP A 66 -10.96 -24.31 -6.57
C ASP A 66 -9.62 -23.81 -7.12
N VAL A 67 -9.63 -22.68 -7.82
CA VAL A 67 -8.42 -22.02 -8.37
C VAL A 67 -7.70 -21.11 -7.36
N ASN A 68 -8.25 -20.90 -6.16
CA ASN A 68 -7.62 -20.17 -5.06
C ASN A 68 -7.79 -20.90 -3.70
N PRO A 69 -7.21 -22.12 -3.57
CA PRO A 69 -7.33 -22.92 -2.36
C PRO A 69 -6.48 -22.37 -1.21
N TRP A 70 -6.78 -22.79 0.01
CA TRP A 70 -5.90 -22.59 1.15
C TRP A 70 -4.56 -23.35 0.92
N PRO A 71 -3.39 -22.81 1.30
CA PRO A 71 -3.12 -21.64 2.14
C PRO A 71 -2.94 -20.30 1.40
N GLN A 72 -3.32 -20.20 0.12
CA GLN A 72 -3.20 -18.94 -0.61
C GLN A 72 -4.07 -17.85 0.01
N TRP A 73 -3.70 -16.57 -0.20
CA TRP A 73 -4.52 -15.45 0.22
C TRP A 73 -5.91 -15.52 -0.45
N PRO A 74 -7.01 -15.43 0.32
CA PRO A 74 -8.35 -15.57 -0.23
C PRO A 74 -8.71 -14.39 -1.13
N ARG A 75 -8.98 -14.68 -2.40
CA ARG A 75 -9.54 -13.76 -3.40
C ARG A 75 -11.06 -13.86 -3.37
N VAL A 76 -11.65 -13.36 -2.28
CA VAL A 76 -13.10 -13.37 -2.05
C VAL A 76 -13.62 -11.96 -1.81
N PHE A 77 -14.92 -11.74 -2.00
CA PHE A 77 -15.57 -10.46 -1.74
C PHE A 77 -15.42 -10.12 -0.26
N ARG A 78 -14.89 -8.94 0.02
CA ARG A 78 -14.76 -8.41 1.37
C ARG A 78 -15.44 -7.05 1.46
N ILE A 79 -16.14 -6.88 2.58
CA ILE A 79 -16.63 -5.61 3.06
C ILE A 79 -15.64 -5.18 4.13
N GLU A 80 -15.17 -3.94 4.01
CA GLU A 80 -14.29 -3.33 5.01
C GLU A 80 -15.02 -2.17 5.67
N TYR A 81 -14.49 -1.69 6.80
CA TYR A 81 -15.13 -0.66 7.62
C TYR A 81 -15.59 0.57 6.81
N GLY A 82 -14.76 1.06 5.87
CA GLY A 82 -15.14 2.19 5.02
C GLY A 82 -16.29 1.89 4.06
N HIS A 83 -16.35 0.66 3.52
CA HIS A 83 -17.46 0.21 2.67
C HIS A 83 -18.76 0.10 3.48
N GLU A 84 -18.68 -0.45 4.69
CA GLU A 84 -19.82 -0.59 5.61
C GLU A 84 -20.35 0.79 6.05
N GLU A 85 -19.46 1.72 6.43
CA GLU A 85 -19.82 3.09 6.79
C GLU A 85 -20.57 3.81 5.66
N VAL A 86 -20.12 3.66 4.40
CA VAL A 86 -20.83 4.20 3.24
C VAL A 86 -22.19 3.53 3.06
N ALA A 87 -22.25 2.20 3.13
CA ALA A 87 -23.49 1.46 2.93
C ALA A 87 -24.56 1.86 3.95
N ILE A 88 -24.16 2.08 5.21
CA ILE A 88 -25.05 2.54 6.28
C ILE A 88 -25.52 3.98 6.02
N LYS A 89 -24.61 4.91 5.67
CA LYS A 89 -24.94 6.33 5.53
C LYS A 89 -25.65 6.68 4.22
N TYR A 90 -25.28 6.04 3.13
CA TYR A 90 -25.73 6.36 1.76
C TYR A 90 -26.57 5.23 1.13
N GLY A 91 -26.78 4.12 1.82
CA GLY A 91 -27.69 3.04 1.42
C GLY A 91 -27.16 2.08 0.36
N LYS A 92 -25.87 2.17 -0.03
CA LYS A 92 -25.27 1.28 -1.04
C LYS A 92 -23.75 1.21 -0.94
N ASP A 93 -23.17 0.14 -1.50
CA ASP A 93 -21.73 0.02 -1.71
C ASP A 93 -21.22 1.11 -2.69
N PRO A 94 -20.09 1.79 -2.41
CA PRO A 94 -19.56 2.83 -3.28
C PRO A 94 -18.87 2.29 -4.54
N ARG A 95 -18.49 1.01 -4.56
CA ARG A 95 -17.58 0.46 -5.58
C ARG A 95 -18.27 0.26 -6.93
N GLN A 96 -17.53 0.58 -7.98
CA GLN A 96 -17.85 0.35 -9.38
C GLN A 96 -16.76 -0.56 -9.95
N TYR A 97 -17.07 -1.86 -10.02
CA TYR A 97 -16.18 -2.86 -10.63
C TYR A 97 -16.07 -2.68 -12.13
N ASN A 98 -15.03 -3.28 -12.70
CA ASN A 98 -14.79 -3.28 -14.14
C ASN A 98 -14.72 -1.86 -14.72
N THR A 99 -14.21 -0.89 -13.98
CA THR A 99 -14.25 0.52 -14.37
C THR A 99 -12.85 1.07 -14.57
N LEU A 100 -12.52 1.46 -15.80
CA LEU A 100 -11.26 2.11 -16.16
C LEU A 100 -11.49 3.62 -16.31
N SER A 101 -10.74 4.42 -15.56
CA SER A 101 -10.69 5.88 -15.75
C SER A 101 -9.84 6.22 -16.99
N LYS A 102 -10.42 7.01 -17.91
CA LYS A 102 -9.80 7.39 -19.19
C LYS A 102 -9.29 8.83 -19.17
N GLU A 103 -10.07 9.75 -18.60
CA GLU A 103 -9.79 11.19 -18.68
C GLU A 103 -10.36 11.94 -17.47
N PHE A 104 -9.58 12.88 -16.94
CA PHE A 104 -10.05 13.88 -15.97
C PHE A 104 -10.64 15.07 -16.73
N LEU A 105 -11.86 15.44 -16.40
CA LEU A 105 -12.57 16.58 -16.99
C LEU A 105 -12.44 17.77 -16.06
N GLY A 106 -12.03 18.92 -16.60
CA GLY A 106 -11.87 20.16 -15.84
C GLY A 106 -12.72 21.31 -16.40
N ASP A 107 -12.87 22.36 -15.60
CA ASP A 107 -13.38 23.66 -16.05
C ASP A 107 -12.24 24.63 -16.42
N ASP A 108 -12.60 25.80 -16.95
CA ASP A 108 -11.64 26.85 -17.35
C ASP A 108 -10.84 27.44 -16.16
N GLN A 109 -11.27 27.17 -14.93
CA GLN A 109 -10.60 27.61 -13.71
C GLN A 109 -9.62 26.56 -13.16
N GLY A 110 -9.51 25.40 -13.83
CA GLY A 110 -8.64 24.31 -13.43
C GLY A 110 -9.23 23.39 -12.36
N ASN A 111 -10.53 23.50 -12.06
CA ASN A 111 -11.19 22.58 -11.13
C ASN A 111 -11.63 21.32 -11.84
N ILE A 112 -11.54 20.18 -11.14
CA ILE A 112 -12.14 18.93 -11.61
C ILE A 112 -13.67 19.05 -11.63
N THR A 113 -14.29 18.58 -12.70
CA THR A 113 -15.75 18.51 -12.87
C THR A 113 -16.24 17.07 -13.03
N GLY A 114 -15.37 16.15 -13.46
CA GLY A 114 -15.72 14.75 -13.62
C GLY A 114 -14.59 13.86 -14.12
N ILE A 115 -14.92 12.58 -14.30
CA ILE A 115 -14.03 11.58 -14.89
C ILE A 115 -14.78 10.83 -15.98
N ARG A 116 -14.21 10.77 -17.18
CA ARG A 116 -14.65 9.84 -18.22
C ARG A 116 -14.10 8.46 -17.94
N THR A 117 -14.97 7.47 -18.00
CA THR A 117 -14.65 6.07 -17.73
C THR A 117 -15.16 5.17 -18.86
N VAL A 118 -14.65 3.95 -18.91
CA VAL A 118 -15.16 2.87 -19.77
C VAL A 118 -15.27 1.59 -18.94
N LYS A 119 -16.21 0.71 -19.28
CA LYS A 119 -16.22 -0.63 -18.71
C LYS A 119 -15.15 -1.50 -19.36
N VAL A 120 -14.55 -2.37 -18.56
CA VAL A 120 -13.53 -3.31 -19.04
C VAL A 120 -13.87 -4.74 -18.65
N ASP A 121 -13.48 -5.70 -19.47
CA ASP A 121 -13.45 -7.12 -19.14
C ASP A 121 -12.01 -7.63 -19.14
N TRP A 122 -11.78 -8.78 -18.53
CA TRP A 122 -10.49 -9.43 -18.48
C TRP A 122 -10.58 -10.75 -19.25
N ALA A 123 -9.81 -10.87 -20.32
CA ALA A 123 -9.74 -12.07 -21.16
C ALA A 123 -8.29 -12.55 -21.26
N LYS A 124 -8.06 -13.81 -21.60
CA LYS A 124 -6.71 -14.27 -21.93
C LYS A 124 -6.36 -13.88 -23.36
N ASP A 125 -5.20 -13.27 -23.54
CA ASP A 125 -4.61 -13.02 -24.86
C ASP A 125 -4.20 -14.33 -25.55
N VAL A 126 -3.77 -14.24 -26.80
CA VAL A 126 -3.25 -15.38 -27.59
C VAL A 126 -2.05 -16.09 -26.95
N SER A 127 -1.36 -15.44 -26.00
CA SER A 127 -0.24 -15.99 -25.24
C SER A 127 -0.69 -16.59 -23.90
N GLY A 128 -1.99 -16.63 -23.61
CA GLY A 128 -2.57 -17.14 -22.37
C GLY A 128 -2.46 -16.18 -21.17
N ARG A 129 -2.00 -14.94 -21.36
CA ARG A 129 -1.89 -13.93 -20.31
C ARG A 129 -3.18 -13.15 -20.19
N TRP A 130 -3.57 -12.76 -18.98
CA TRP A 130 -4.71 -11.89 -18.78
C TRP A 130 -4.44 -10.52 -19.39
N ALA A 131 -5.35 -10.08 -20.25
CA ALA A 131 -5.38 -8.79 -20.91
C ALA A 131 -6.71 -8.10 -20.62
N MET A 132 -6.63 -6.80 -20.41
CA MET A 132 -7.79 -5.94 -20.23
C MET A 132 -8.38 -5.59 -21.60
N VAL A 133 -9.69 -5.73 -21.74
CA VAL A 133 -10.44 -5.45 -22.97
C VAL A 133 -11.49 -4.40 -22.65
N GLU A 134 -11.46 -3.25 -23.33
CA GLU A 134 -12.49 -2.21 -23.18
C GLU A 134 -13.79 -2.68 -23.84
N ILE A 135 -14.92 -2.49 -23.16
CA ILE A 135 -16.24 -2.82 -23.68
C ILE A 135 -16.70 -1.65 -24.56
N PRO A 136 -16.96 -1.85 -25.87
CA PRO A 136 -17.45 -0.80 -26.74
C PRO A 136 -18.75 -0.17 -26.22
N ASP A 137 -18.96 1.12 -26.51
CA ASP A 137 -20.17 1.87 -26.17
C ASP A 137 -20.52 1.88 -24.66
N SER A 138 -19.54 1.62 -23.80
CA SER A 138 -19.70 1.60 -22.33
C SER A 138 -19.12 2.84 -21.63
N GLU A 139 -18.81 3.89 -22.41
CA GLU A 139 -18.29 5.12 -21.86
C GLU A 139 -19.30 5.81 -20.96
N TYR A 140 -18.83 6.32 -19.81
CA TYR A 140 -19.66 7.04 -18.86
C TYR A 140 -18.88 8.14 -18.15
N ILE A 141 -19.52 9.29 -17.95
CA ILE A 141 -18.95 10.42 -17.23
C ILE A 141 -19.52 10.47 -15.81
N TYR A 142 -18.64 10.33 -14.82
CA TYR A 142 -18.98 10.54 -13.42
C TYR A 142 -18.67 11.99 -13.03
N LYS A 143 -19.64 12.70 -12.43
CA LYS A 143 -19.39 14.00 -11.80
C LYS A 143 -18.43 13.83 -10.61
N ALA A 144 -17.43 14.69 -10.52
CA ALA A 144 -16.43 14.70 -9.46
C ALA A 144 -16.02 16.13 -9.12
N ASP A 145 -16.05 16.48 -7.84
CA ASP A 145 -15.50 17.72 -7.31
C ASP A 145 -14.18 17.47 -6.53
N LEU A 146 -13.86 16.19 -6.28
CA LEU A 146 -12.61 15.73 -5.67
C LEU A 146 -12.27 14.32 -6.19
N VAL A 147 -11.02 14.12 -6.56
CA VAL A 147 -10.50 12.80 -6.95
C VAL A 147 -9.34 12.42 -6.05
N LEU A 148 -9.41 11.22 -5.49
CA LEU A 148 -8.37 10.63 -4.65
C LEU A 148 -7.78 9.41 -5.35
N ILE A 149 -6.50 9.47 -5.70
CA ILE A 149 -5.80 8.36 -6.37
C ILE A 149 -5.13 7.48 -5.31
N ALA A 150 -5.66 6.28 -5.12
CA ALA A 150 -5.25 5.29 -4.13
C ALA A 150 -4.75 3.99 -4.79
N LEU A 151 -3.85 4.14 -5.77
CA LEU A 151 -3.31 3.04 -6.59
C LEU A 151 -2.06 2.36 -5.99
N GLY A 152 -1.70 2.72 -4.76
CA GLY A 152 -0.45 2.31 -4.12
C GLY A 152 0.76 3.16 -4.55
N PHE A 153 1.95 2.76 -4.10
CA PHE A 153 3.22 3.44 -4.34
C PHE A 153 4.29 2.49 -4.90
N THR A 154 5.10 2.95 -5.86
CA THR A 154 6.08 2.09 -6.53
C THR A 154 7.42 1.99 -5.82
N GLY A 155 7.64 2.76 -4.75
CA GLY A 155 8.88 2.73 -3.97
C GLY A 155 9.08 4.02 -3.17
N PRO A 156 10.20 4.14 -2.43
CA PRO A 156 10.58 5.37 -1.74
C PRO A 156 10.90 6.52 -2.71
N SER A 157 11.01 7.73 -2.17
CA SER A 157 11.43 8.91 -2.93
C SER A 157 12.78 8.68 -3.62
N LYS A 158 12.83 8.97 -4.93
CA LYS A 158 14.04 8.88 -5.74
C LYS A 158 15.06 9.98 -5.40
N THR A 159 14.63 11.06 -4.77
CA THR A 159 15.51 12.18 -4.38
C THR A 159 16.61 11.69 -3.44
N LEU A 160 16.22 11.01 -2.35
CA LEU A 160 17.17 10.44 -1.39
C LEU A 160 18.11 9.42 -2.05
N ALA A 161 17.56 8.58 -2.94
CA ALA A 161 18.36 7.60 -3.66
C ALA A 161 19.45 8.27 -4.51
N LYS A 162 19.09 9.35 -5.20
CA LYS A 162 20.01 10.10 -6.07
C LYS A 162 21.05 10.88 -5.27
N GLU A 163 20.64 11.57 -4.21
CA GLU A 163 21.53 12.41 -3.40
C GLU A 163 22.59 11.59 -2.66
N LEU A 164 22.22 10.40 -2.17
CA LEU A 164 23.14 9.49 -1.47
C LEU A 164 23.80 8.48 -2.40
N ALA A 165 23.45 8.44 -3.69
CA ALA A 165 23.87 7.40 -4.63
C ALA A 165 23.54 5.96 -4.13
N LEU A 166 22.34 5.79 -3.55
CA LEU A 166 21.82 4.48 -3.16
C LEU A 166 21.38 3.69 -4.39
N LYS A 167 21.78 2.42 -4.47
CA LYS A 167 21.32 1.49 -5.49
C LYS A 167 19.86 1.11 -5.22
N MET A 168 19.07 1.06 -6.29
CA MET A 168 17.68 0.61 -6.25
C MET A 168 17.53 -0.68 -7.06
N ASP A 169 16.59 -1.54 -6.67
CA ASP A 169 16.25 -2.76 -7.42
C ASP A 169 15.32 -2.46 -8.62
N MET A 170 15.00 -3.49 -9.41
CA MET A 170 14.09 -3.35 -10.56
C MET A 170 12.66 -2.91 -10.18
N ARG A 171 12.29 -3.03 -8.90
CA ARG A 171 11.01 -2.61 -8.34
C ARG A 171 11.08 -1.23 -7.69
N SER A 172 12.17 -0.49 -7.88
CA SER A 172 12.42 0.82 -7.29
C SER A 172 12.50 0.83 -5.75
N ASN A 173 12.82 -0.30 -5.10
CA ASN A 173 13.14 -0.31 -3.67
C ASN A 173 14.63 -0.09 -3.45
N PHE A 174 15.05 0.33 -2.26
CA PHE A 174 16.46 0.35 -1.90
C PHE A 174 17.02 -1.07 -1.90
N SER A 175 18.08 -1.26 -2.70
CA SER A 175 18.69 -2.56 -2.92
C SER A 175 19.56 -2.95 -1.72
N THR A 176 19.34 -4.14 -1.20
CA THR A 176 20.22 -4.79 -0.23
C THR A 176 20.42 -6.26 -0.62
N GLU A 177 21.50 -6.86 -0.14
CA GLU A 177 21.75 -8.28 -0.41
C GLU A 177 20.72 -9.20 0.26
N ARG A 178 20.58 -10.42 -0.25
CA ARG A 178 19.64 -11.40 0.29
C ARG A 178 20.00 -11.74 1.74
N LYS A 179 19.05 -11.56 2.66
CA LYS A 179 19.22 -11.70 4.13
C LYS A 179 20.08 -10.61 4.78
N SER A 180 20.44 -9.56 4.07
CA SER A 180 21.15 -8.39 4.60
C SER A 180 20.26 -7.14 4.53
N PHE A 181 20.55 -6.19 5.41
CA PHE A 181 19.93 -4.87 5.43
C PHE A 181 20.90 -3.76 4.99
N ASN A 182 22.17 -4.10 4.74
CA ASN A 182 23.17 -3.18 4.23
C ASN A 182 22.82 -2.72 2.82
N THR A 183 22.88 -1.41 2.61
CA THR A 183 22.82 -0.81 1.27
C THR A 183 24.19 -0.92 0.61
N ASN A 184 24.38 -0.25 -0.53
CA ASN A 184 25.70 -0.11 -1.16
C ASN A 184 26.63 0.88 -0.44
N LEU A 185 26.15 1.58 0.59
CA LEU A 185 26.95 2.51 1.37
C LEU A 185 27.25 1.91 2.74
N GLU A 186 28.48 2.12 3.20
CA GLU A 186 28.93 1.66 4.51
C GLU A 186 28.11 2.31 5.63
N ASN A 187 27.72 1.52 6.63
CA ASN A 187 26.93 1.96 7.78
C ASN A 187 25.55 2.57 7.44
N VAL A 188 25.03 2.32 6.23
CA VAL A 188 23.68 2.71 5.81
C VAL A 188 22.85 1.47 5.51
N TYR A 189 21.70 1.40 6.16
CA TYR A 189 20.81 0.24 6.15
C TYR A 189 19.42 0.65 5.64
N ALA A 190 18.72 -0.28 4.99
CA ALA A 190 17.33 -0.10 4.56
C ALA A 190 16.46 -1.20 5.18
N ALA A 191 15.22 -0.88 5.55
CA ALA A 191 14.25 -1.80 6.14
C ALA A 191 12.81 -1.30 5.94
N GLY A 192 11.86 -2.23 5.93
CA GLY A 192 10.44 -1.92 5.76
C GLY A 192 10.10 -1.65 4.29
N ASP A 193 9.01 -0.93 4.05
CA ASP A 193 8.44 -0.79 2.71
C ASP A 193 9.39 -0.14 1.69
N CYS A 194 10.35 0.68 2.14
CA CYS A 194 11.36 1.26 1.24
C CYS A 194 12.36 0.23 0.69
N ARG A 195 12.46 -0.95 1.32
CA ARG A 195 13.33 -2.07 0.94
C ARG A 195 12.53 -3.26 0.41
N PHE A 196 11.41 -3.59 1.07
CA PHE A 196 10.58 -4.75 0.77
C PHE A 196 9.49 -4.46 -0.29
N GLY A 197 9.13 -3.19 -0.46
CA GLY A 197 7.92 -2.74 -1.15
C GLY A 197 6.70 -2.77 -0.22
N GLN A 198 5.56 -2.29 -0.73
CA GLN A 198 4.29 -2.21 0.01
C GLN A 198 3.99 -3.52 0.74
N SER A 199 3.87 -3.47 2.07
CA SER A 199 3.60 -4.65 2.89
C SER A 199 2.77 -4.31 4.13
N LEU A 200 2.60 -5.30 5.01
CA LEU A 200 1.94 -5.13 6.29
C LEU A 200 2.89 -4.46 7.30
N VAL A 201 2.31 -3.74 8.26
CA VAL A 201 3.07 -3.13 9.38
C VAL A 201 3.93 -4.16 10.12
N VAL A 202 3.43 -5.39 10.31
CA VAL A 202 4.21 -6.47 10.95
C VAL A 202 5.47 -6.83 10.16
N THR A 203 5.45 -6.76 8.83
CA THR A 203 6.64 -6.95 7.99
C THR A 203 7.64 -5.85 8.25
N ALA A 204 7.20 -4.59 8.27
CA ALA A 204 8.07 -3.45 8.55
C ALA A 204 8.70 -3.52 9.95
N ILE A 205 7.94 -3.91 10.98
CA ILE A 205 8.45 -4.16 12.33
C ILE A 205 9.49 -5.28 12.32
N ALA A 206 9.20 -6.40 11.63
CA ALA A 206 10.13 -7.51 11.54
C ALA A 206 11.42 -7.11 10.83
N GLU A 207 11.35 -6.37 9.72
CA GLU A 207 12.53 -5.86 9.01
C GLU A 207 13.34 -4.90 9.88
N GLY A 208 12.68 -3.93 10.54
CA GLY A 208 13.35 -2.98 11.42
C GLY A 208 14.11 -3.67 12.57
N ARG A 209 13.50 -4.68 13.20
CA ARG A 209 14.17 -5.48 14.25
C ARG A 209 15.40 -6.23 13.73
N GLN A 210 15.31 -6.78 12.52
CA GLN A 210 16.44 -7.51 11.93
C GLN A 210 17.53 -6.58 11.40
N ALA A 211 17.18 -5.38 10.92
CA ALA A 211 18.13 -4.33 10.59
C ALA A 211 18.86 -3.83 11.84
N ALA A 212 18.15 -3.58 12.94
CA ALA A 212 18.76 -3.21 14.22
C ALA A 212 19.74 -4.28 14.72
N ARG A 213 19.39 -5.57 14.57
CA ARG A 213 20.29 -6.67 14.88
C ARG A 213 21.56 -6.66 14.01
N GLN A 214 21.43 -6.39 12.71
CA GLN A 214 22.58 -6.30 11.81
C GLN A 214 23.48 -5.11 12.20
N ILE A 215 22.89 -3.95 12.47
CA ILE A 215 23.61 -2.75 12.93
C ILE A 215 24.40 -3.03 14.21
N ASP A 216 23.76 -3.68 15.18
CA ASP A 216 24.41 -4.05 16.46
C ASP A 216 25.60 -4.99 16.24
N LEU A 217 25.45 -6.00 15.37
CA LEU A 217 26.57 -6.87 14.98
C LEU A 217 27.71 -6.12 14.29
N ASP A 218 27.38 -5.26 13.33
CA ASP A 218 28.37 -4.56 12.52
C ASP A 218 29.17 -3.55 13.36
N LEU A 219 28.53 -2.93 14.37
CA LEU A 219 29.18 -1.99 15.29
C LEU A 219 29.91 -2.65 16.47
N MET A 220 29.36 -3.73 17.02
CA MET A 220 29.82 -4.33 18.29
C MET A 220 30.58 -5.65 18.10
N GLY A 221 30.51 -6.27 16.92
CA GLY A 221 31.07 -7.60 16.61
C GLY A 221 30.29 -8.78 17.21
N THR A 222 29.37 -8.53 18.15
CA THR A 222 28.47 -9.52 18.76
C THR A 222 27.10 -8.88 18.99
N THR A 223 26.03 -9.68 19.11
CA THR A 223 24.69 -9.16 19.39
C THR A 223 23.94 -10.06 20.36
N SER A 224 23.15 -9.46 21.25
CA SER A 224 22.15 -10.16 22.06
C SER A 224 20.73 -10.04 21.49
N LEU A 225 20.57 -9.34 20.36
CA LEU A 225 19.27 -9.12 19.73
C LEU A 225 18.78 -10.39 19.00
N ALA A 226 17.47 -10.66 19.17
CA ALA A 226 16.82 -11.85 18.64
C ALA A 226 16.81 -11.90 17.09
N GLY A 227 17.11 -13.08 16.55
CA GLY A 227 17.00 -13.38 15.12
C GLY A 227 15.57 -13.71 14.69
N ARG A 228 15.39 -14.06 13.41
CA ARG A 228 14.12 -14.61 12.92
C ARG A 228 13.84 -15.95 13.62
N GLY A 229 12.71 -16.04 14.32
CA GLY A 229 12.25 -17.29 14.95
C GLY A 229 12.58 -17.46 16.43
N GLY A 230 13.20 -16.49 17.11
CA GLY A 230 13.36 -16.54 18.58
C GLY A 230 14.65 -15.93 19.12
N VAL A 231 14.83 -16.09 20.44
CA VAL A 231 16.00 -15.62 21.19
C VAL A 231 17.23 -16.43 20.79
N ILE A 232 18.31 -15.73 20.44
CA ILE A 232 19.62 -16.36 20.27
C ILE A 232 20.23 -16.43 21.67
N MET A 233 20.37 -17.64 22.21
CA MET A 233 21.20 -17.84 23.39
C MET A 233 22.65 -17.60 22.96
N ASN A 234 23.26 -16.52 23.45
CA ASN A 234 24.71 -16.39 23.33
C ASN A 234 25.33 -17.61 24.03
N ASN A 235 26.08 -18.43 23.29
CA ASN A 235 26.90 -19.46 23.90
C ASN A 235 27.91 -18.75 24.79
N VAL A 236 27.60 -18.69 26.08
CA VAL A 236 28.51 -18.27 27.12
C VAL A 236 29.62 -19.32 27.14
N ASN A 237 30.79 -18.97 26.58
CA ASN A 237 32.10 -19.54 26.88
C ASN A 237 32.12 -21.00 27.35
N ASP A 238 32.23 -21.96 26.42
CA ASP A 238 32.98 -23.20 26.71
C ASP A 238 34.48 -22.89 26.56
N SER A 239 34.98 -22.02 27.44
CA SER A 239 36.40 -21.78 27.67
C SER A 239 36.78 -22.24 29.08
N HIS A 240 36.22 -23.37 29.53
CA HIS A 240 36.68 -24.06 30.71
C HIS A 240 37.35 -25.39 30.38
N ALA A 241 38.68 -25.30 30.35
CA ALA A 241 39.60 -26.26 30.94
C ALA A 241 39.67 -27.66 30.31
N ASN A 242 40.53 -27.72 29.29
CA ASN A 242 41.51 -28.79 29.19
C ASN A 242 42.33 -28.88 30.50
N THR A 243 41.90 -29.69 31.47
CA THR A 243 42.76 -30.34 32.47
C THR A 243 42.00 -31.50 33.12
N ARG A 244 42.32 -32.73 32.71
CA ARG A 244 42.82 -33.79 33.61
C ARG A 244 43.22 -35.01 32.79
N SER A 245 44.53 -35.19 32.68
CA SER A 245 45.21 -36.46 32.52
C SER A 245 44.96 -37.35 33.73
N GLU A 246 44.44 -38.56 33.50
CA GLU A 246 45.02 -39.86 33.87
C GLU A 246 44.20 -40.98 33.20
#